data_AF-A0AAV4F4H1-F1
#
_entry.id   AF-A0AAV4F4H1-F1
#
_cell.length_a   1.000
_cell.length_b   1.000
_cell.length_c   1.000
_cell.angle_alpha   90.00
_cell.angle_beta   90.00
_cell.angle_gamma   90.00
#
_symmetry.space_group_name_H-M   'P 1'
#
loop_
_entity.id
_entity.type
_entity.pdbx_description
1 polymer ?
#
loop_
_entity_poly.entity_id
_entity_poly.type
_entity_poly.pdbx_seq_one_letter_code
_entity_poly.pdbx_strand_id
1 'polypeptide(L)'
;MTADTKIMAYRMLRLVFLVCLLRSSTQECPEGFFGKNCSMMCHCKGGSANCIDGNCTQGCDKEYIGHLCQYKAFPPREDKTMLWLQDDNPNTCNDGTVTPPVVIVPFFKTAVTYMRITFQQRGLFEKTSFRLHRIEGGKKITMQCSRRLTLQVDTAGKIFDIPCFSRKVVHSITFDGEGARQLCEVLLSPGRDIMMSFARVANSPTTDMWDEYGCTTAQRYFTWQISLEAPCEINMIMFHTPIVGPKHFEVTVADFGYRAVHSHDEATGNVTFTIVLKRDNPKRQMFAQFGVLNKHDAQPFRFCNLEILGAKKCDEVQHDKIMDILEKTDIDGKDLRIM
;
A
#
# COMPACT_ATOMS: atom_id res chain seq x y z
N MET A 1 -7.37 56.03 37.24
CA MET A 1 -6.48 55.27 36.32
C MET A 1 -6.06 56.18 35.18
N THR A 2 -4.75 56.43 35.05
CA THR A 2 -4.17 57.26 33.99
C THR A 2 -4.07 56.47 32.68
N ALA A 3 -4.08 57.14 31.52
CA ALA A 3 -4.05 56.50 30.21
C ALA A 3 -2.89 55.49 30.05
N ASP A 4 -1.75 55.75 30.71
CA ASP A 4 -0.56 54.89 30.67
C ASP A 4 -0.77 53.50 31.29
N THR A 5 -1.62 53.40 32.33
CA THR A 5 -1.93 52.10 32.97
C THR A 5 -2.69 51.15 32.03
N LYS A 6 -3.52 51.69 31.12
CA LYS A 6 -4.28 50.88 30.16
C LYS A 6 -3.38 50.32 29.04
N ILE A 7 -2.37 51.07 28.61
CA ILE A 7 -1.43 50.66 27.56
C ILE A 7 -0.52 49.54 28.07
N MET A 8 -0.02 49.64 29.31
CA MET A 8 0.77 48.58 29.96
C MET A 8 -0.04 47.28 30.09
N ALA A 9 -1.29 47.36 30.54
CA ALA A 9 -2.16 46.18 30.68
C ALA A 9 -2.43 45.48 29.34
N TYR A 10 -2.67 46.24 28.27
CA TYR A 10 -2.90 45.66 26.93
C TYR A 10 -1.64 44.97 26.37
N ARG A 11 -0.45 45.54 26.59
CA ARG A 11 0.82 44.93 26.18
C ARG A 11 1.10 43.62 26.92
N MET A 12 0.85 43.59 28.23
CA MET A 12 1.00 42.38 29.03
C MET A 12 -0.02 41.31 28.60
N LEU A 13 -1.28 41.70 28.35
CA LEU A 13 -2.30 40.77 27.88
C LEU A 13 -1.97 40.18 26.50
N ARG A 14 -1.47 41.00 25.56
CA ARG A 14 -0.98 40.53 24.25
C ARG A 14 0.18 39.55 24.40
N LEU A 15 1.13 39.84 25.28
CA LEU A 15 2.29 38.98 25.50
C LEU A 15 1.87 37.62 26.08
N VAL A 16 0.96 37.62 27.07
CA VAL A 16 0.40 36.39 27.64
C VAL A 16 -0.37 35.60 26.59
N PHE A 17 -1.19 36.25 25.76
CA PHE A 17 -1.94 35.58 24.70
C PHE A 17 -0.98 34.96 23.64
N LEU A 18 0.10 35.65 23.30
CA LEU A 18 1.11 35.14 22.37
C LEU A 18 1.88 33.94 22.95
N VAL A 19 2.22 33.96 24.25
CA VAL A 19 2.85 32.83 24.94
C VAL A 19 1.91 31.63 25.06
N CYS A 20 0.62 31.85 25.28
CA CYS A 20 -0.38 30.78 25.30
C CYS A 20 -0.59 30.13 23.92
N LEU A 21 -0.58 30.91 22.84
CA LEU A 21 -0.67 30.38 21.47
C LEU A 21 0.57 29.59 21.03
N LEU A 22 1.74 29.89 21.61
CA LEU A 22 2.98 29.16 21.34
C LEU A 22 3.09 27.85 22.13
N ARG A 23 2.25 27.63 23.16
CA ARG A 23 2.08 26.33 23.82
C ARG A 23 1.10 25.45 23.04
N SER A 24 1.35 25.28 21.74
CA SER A 24 0.83 24.11 21.04
C SER A 24 1.38 22.90 21.79
N SER A 25 0.55 22.22 22.59
CA SER A 25 0.97 20.98 23.23
C SER A 25 1.45 20.07 22.11
N THR A 26 2.73 19.71 22.13
CA THR A 26 3.22 18.57 21.38
C THR A 26 2.48 17.38 21.94
N GLN A 27 1.35 17.04 21.32
CA GLN A 27 0.62 15.84 21.65
C GLN A 27 1.59 14.68 21.43
N GLU A 28 2.01 14.04 22.53
CA GLU A 28 2.82 12.83 22.43
C GLU A 28 2.02 11.81 21.65
N CYS A 29 2.62 11.29 20.59
CA CYS A 29 1.99 10.29 19.77
C CYS A 29 2.14 8.91 20.42
N PRO A 30 1.14 8.02 20.22
CA PRO A 30 1.31 6.62 20.54
C PRO A 30 2.58 6.07 19.88
N GLU A 31 3.19 5.07 20.51
CA GLU A 31 4.42 4.47 20.01
C GLU A 31 4.26 4.02 18.55
N GLY A 32 5.24 4.36 17.70
CA GLY A 32 5.20 4.04 16.28
C GLY A 32 4.36 4.99 15.41
N PHE A 33 3.83 6.08 15.97
CA PHE A 33 3.14 7.12 15.22
C PHE A 33 3.81 8.49 15.38
N PHE A 34 3.65 9.34 14.37
CA PHE A 34 4.16 10.71 14.37
C PHE A 34 3.34 11.64 13.48
N GLY A 35 3.73 12.91 13.45
CA GLY A 35 3.10 13.94 12.63
C GLY A 35 1.90 14.58 13.29
N LYS A 36 1.24 15.47 12.53
CA LYS A 36 0.07 16.22 13.04
C LYS A 36 -1.05 15.24 13.39
N ASN A 37 -1.51 15.29 14.64
CA ASN A 37 -2.54 14.37 15.17
C ASN A 37 -2.13 12.89 15.07
N CYS A 38 -0.84 12.57 15.06
CA CYS A 38 -0.33 11.20 15.03
C CYS A 38 -0.82 10.39 13.84
N SER A 39 -0.96 11.04 12.69
CA SER A 39 -1.57 10.45 11.49
C SER A 39 -0.62 9.62 10.62
N MET A 40 0.67 9.59 10.93
CA MET A 40 1.69 8.86 10.15
C MET A 40 2.28 7.73 10.97
N MET A 41 2.48 6.58 10.34
CA MET A 41 3.07 5.39 10.97
C MET A 41 4.57 5.33 10.67
N CYS A 42 5.36 4.91 11.66
CA CYS A 42 6.78 4.69 11.52
C CYS A 42 7.08 3.39 10.75
N HIS A 43 8.03 3.45 9.82
CA HIS A 43 8.52 2.30 9.05
C HIS A 43 10.04 2.18 9.16
N CYS A 44 10.51 2.09 10.40
CA CYS A 44 11.92 2.05 10.74
C CYS A 44 12.44 0.62 10.83
N LYS A 45 13.70 0.43 10.46
CA LYS A 45 14.40 -0.83 10.70
C LYS A 45 14.42 -1.12 12.20
N GLY A 46 14.02 -2.32 12.60
CA GLY A 46 13.92 -2.70 14.01
C GLY A 46 12.66 -2.18 14.73
N GLY A 47 11.68 -1.63 13.99
CA GLY A 47 10.36 -1.29 14.52
C GLY A 47 10.24 0.12 15.12
N SER A 48 9.14 0.34 15.85
CA SER A 48 8.73 1.63 16.42
C SER A 48 9.72 2.22 17.41
N ALA A 49 10.47 1.39 18.14
CA ALA A 49 11.48 1.82 19.11
C ALA A 49 12.62 2.66 18.50
N ASN A 50 12.85 2.53 17.18
CA ASN A 50 13.86 3.31 16.45
C ASN A 50 13.28 4.57 15.79
N CYS A 51 12.02 4.91 16.07
CA CYS A 51 11.35 6.06 15.52
C CYS A 51 11.29 7.21 16.54
N ILE A 52 11.92 8.33 16.23
CA ILE A 52 11.88 9.54 17.04
C ILE A 52 11.32 10.67 16.17
N ASP A 53 10.09 11.10 16.45
CA ASP A 53 9.36 12.11 15.67
C ASP A 53 9.26 11.79 14.17
N GLY A 54 9.15 10.51 13.83
CA GLY A 54 9.13 10.00 12.46
C GLY A 54 10.49 9.72 11.85
N ASN A 55 11.58 10.14 12.50
CA ASN A 55 12.93 9.87 12.02
C ASN A 55 13.41 8.50 12.49
N CYS A 56 13.97 7.71 11.57
CA CYS A 56 14.44 6.37 11.85
C CYS A 56 15.94 6.36 12.15
N THR A 57 16.31 6.10 13.41
CA THR A 57 17.71 6.13 13.87
C THR A 57 18.58 5.04 13.23
N GLN A 58 17.97 3.93 12.81
CA GLN A 58 18.64 2.80 12.14
C GLN A 58 18.33 2.72 10.64
N GLY A 59 17.77 3.79 10.06
CA GLY A 59 17.28 3.80 8.69
C GLY A 59 15.92 3.13 8.52
N CYS A 60 15.47 3.10 7.27
CA CYS A 60 14.16 2.57 6.92
C CYS A 60 14.10 1.05 6.97
N ASP A 61 12.90 0.52 7.22
CA ASP A 61 12.59 -0.87 6.90
C ASP A 61 12.79 -1.13 5.39
N LYS A 62 13.08 -2.37 5.01
CA LYS A 62 13.54 -2.76 3.67
C LYS A 62 12.56 -2.35 2.56
N GLU A 63 11.26 -2.36 2.85
CA GLU A 63 10.21 -2.02 1.90
C GLU A 63 9.91 -0.51 1.82
N TYR A 64 10.62 0.32 2.59
CA TYR A 64 10.31 1.74 2.72
C TYR A 64 11.52 2.62 2.40
N ILE A 65 11.27 3.70 1.66
CA ILE A 65 12.28 4.66 1.23
C ILE A 65 11.82 6.10 1.46
N GLY A 66 12.68 7.06 1.10
CA GLY A 66 12.37 8.48 1.07
C GLY A 66 12.33 9.12 2.44
N HIS A 67 11.89 10.38 2.47
CA HIS A 67 11.83 11.17 3.69
C HIS A 67 10.97 10.49 4.76
N LEU A 68 11.55 10.28 5.95
CA LEU A 68 10.94 9.63 7.11
C LEU A 68 10.39 8.21 6.83
N CYS A 69 10.93 7.54 5.80
CA CYS A 69 10.55 6.17 5.44
C CYS A 69 9.06 6.01 5.12
N GLN A 70 8.44 7.04 4.54
CA GLN A 70 7.00 7.07 4.29
C GLN A 70 6.59 6.57 2.89
N TYR A 71 7.55 6.09 2.09
CA TYR A 71 7.29 5.66 0.72
C TYR A 71 7.50 4.16 0.60
N LYS A 72 6.41 3.39 0.55
CA LYS A 72 6.51 1.97 0.22
C LYS A 72 7.11 1.83 -1.17
N ALA A 73 8.13 1.00 -1.29
CA ALA A 73 8.91 0.82 -2.50
C ALA A 73 8.92 -0.64 -2.92
N PHE A 74 9.10 -0.82 -4.22
CA PHE A 74 9.06 -2.12 -4.87
C PHE A 74 10.26 -2.24 -5.82
N PRO A 75 10.84 -3.44 -5.98
CA PRO A 75 11.82 -3.67 -7.02
C PRO A 75 11.17 -3.48 -8.41
N PRO A 76 11.97 -3.32 -9.48
CA PRO A 76 11.47 -3.40 -10.85
C PRO A 76 10.84 -4.78 -11.11
N ARG A 77 10.07 -4.87 -12.20
CA ARG A 77 9.53 -6.14 -12.69
C ARG A 77 10.67 -7.10 -13.02
N GLU A 78 10.46 -8.39 -12.74
CA GLU A 78 11.38 -9.48 -13.07
C GLU A 78 11.83 -9.46 -14.53
N ASP A 79 13.15 -9.48 -14.69
CA ASP A 79 13.85 -9.64 -15.95
C ASP A 79 15.01 -10.61 -15.70
N LYS A 80 15.04 -11.70 -16.47
CA LYS A 80 16.04 -12.77 -16.36
C LYS A 80 17.48 -12.26 -16.52
N THR A 81 17.67 -11.14 -17.20
CA THR A 81 18.99 -10.51 -17.40
C THR A 81 19.43 -9.64 -16.22
N MET A 82 18.51 -9.32 -15.29
CA MET A 82 18.73 -8.40 -14.17
C MET A 82 18.27 -9.01 -12.83
N LEU A 83 18.45 -10.31 -12.64
CA LEU A 83 18.11 -11.00 -11.38
C LEU A 83 18.82 -10.37 -10.17
N TRP A 84 20.01 -9.79 -10.37
CA TRP A 84 20.76 -9.06 -9.35
C TRP A 84 20.04 -7.81 -8.81
N LEU A 85 19.04 -7.25 -9.51
CA LEU A 85 18.24 -6.12 -9.00
C LEU A 85 17.13 -6.56 -8.03
N GLN A 86 16.91 -7.87 -7.84
CA GLN A 86 15.70 -8.42 -7.23
C GLN A 86 15.98 -9.46 -6.15
N ASP A 87 17.24 -9.63 -5.77
CA ASP A 87 17.68 -10.64 -4.81
C ASP A 87 17.61 -10.18 -3.35
N ASP A 88 16.98 -9.03 -3.08
CA ASP A 88 16.88 -8.39 -1.75
C ASP A 88 18.26 -8.18 -1.08
N ASN A 89 19.35 -8.13 -1.86
CA ASN A 89 20.71 -7.92 -1.39
C ASN A 89 21.33 -6.66 -2.02
N PRO A 90 21.46 -5.54 -1.27
CA PRO A 90 22.00 -4.29 -1.80
C PRO A 90 23.50 -4.35 -2.16
N ASN A 91 24.17 -5.49 -1.89
CA ASN A 91 25.58 -5.72 -2.25
C ASN A 91 25.75 -6.54 -3.53
N THR A 92 24.69 -7.15 -4.06
CA THR A 92 24.74 -7.81 -5.37
C THR A 92 24.60 -6.74 -6.43
N CYS A 93 25.60 -6.61 -7.30
CA CYS A 93 25.64 -5.55 -8.30
C CYS A 93 25.76 -6.11 -9.70
N ASN A 94 25.41 -5.29 -10.69
CA ASN A 94 25.82 -5.50 -12.06
C ASN A 94 27.34 -5.69 -12.09
N ASP A 95 27.78 -6.85 -12.52
CA ASP A 95 29.18 -7.24 -12.69
C ASP A 95 29.73 -6.82 -14.06
N GLY A 96 28.95 -6.05 -14.83
CA GLY A 96 29.25 -5.62 -16.19
C GLY A 96 28.62 -6.49 -17.26
N THR A 97 27.90 -7.56 -16.90
CA THR A 97 27.13 -8.39 -17.84
C THR A 97 26.07 -7.59 -18.58
N VAL A 98 25.41 -6.64 -17.91
CA VAL A 98 24.43 -5.75 -18.55
C VAL A 98 25.11 -4.43 -18.93
N THR A 99 25.29 -4.22 -20.24
CA THR A 99 25.89 -2.99 -20.76
C THR A 99 24.88 -1.83 -20.74
N PRO A 100 25.29 -0.61 -20.35
CA PRO A 100 24.43 0.55 -20.45
C PRO A 100 24.01 0.82 -21.91
N PRO A 101 22.78 1.29 -22.15
CA PRO A 101 21.79 1.68 -21.15
C PRO A 101 21.09 0.49 -20.46
N VAL A 102 21.01 0.52 -19.13
CA VAL A 102 20.21 -0.44 -18.35
C VAL A 102 18.77 0.05 -18.33
N VAL A 103 17.83 -0.75 -18.84
CA VAL A 103 16.41 -0.38 -18.93
C VAL A 103 15.60 -1.24 -17.99
N ILE A 104 14.97 -0.63 -16.99
CA ILE A 104 14.08 -1.33 -16.06
C ILE A 104 12.62 -0.96 -16.34
N VAL A 105 11.72 -1.87 -15.98
CA VAL A 105 10.27 -1.68 -16.08
C VAL A 105 9.69 -1.69 -14.67
N PRO A 106 8.98 -0.63 -14.21
CA PRO A 106 8.33 -0.65 -12.91
C PRO A 106 7.34 -1.83 -12.80
N PHE A 107 7.26 -2.44 -11.61
CA PHE A 107 6.29 -3.51 -11.35
C PHE A 107 4.83 -3.01 -11.54
N PHE A 108 4.56 -1.79 -11.09
CA PHE A 108 3.26 -1.12 -11.14
C PHE A 108 3.05 -0.24 -12.38
N LYS A 109 1.79 -0.05 -12.79
CA LYS A 109 1.38 0.79 -13.94
C LYS A 109 0.88 2.17 -13.52
N THR A 110 1.69 2.92 -12.77
CA THR A 110 1.32 4.26 -12.29
C THR A 110 2.51 5.24 -12.34
N ALA A 111 2.35 6.43 -11.80
CA ALA A 111 3.41 7.39 -11.60
C ALA A 111 4.51 6.82 -10.68
N VAL A 112 5.76 7.23 -10.93
CA VAL A 112 6.87 7.08 -9.99
C VAL A 112 7.08 8.42 -9.30
N THR A 113 6.98 8.44 -7.97
CA THR A 113 7.16 9.67 -7.16
C THR A 113 8.50 9.69 -6.45
N TYR A 114 9.01 8.53 -6.07
CA TYR A 114 10.30 8.34 -5.41
C TYR A 114 11.03 7.13 -6.00
N MET A 115 12.35 7.19 -5.97
CA MET A 115 13.24 6.10 -6.36
C MET A 115 14.44 6.06 -5.43
N ARG A 116 14.79 4.89 -4.91
CA ARG A 116 16.07 4.64 -4.24
C ARG A 116 17.00 3.92 -5.20
N ILE A 117 18.24 4.37 -5.27
CA ILE A 117 19.30 3.74 -6.06
C ILE A 117 20.48 3.44 -5.16
N THR A 118 20.98 2.21 -5.23
CA THR A 118 22.20 1.77 -4.55
C THR A 118 23.28 1.44 -5.58
N PHE A 119 24.48 2.00 -5.38
CA PHE A 119 25.66 1.75 -6.22
C PHE A 119 26.73 0.94 -5.48
N GLN A 120 27.60 0.27 -6.23
CA GLN A 120 28.69 -0.52 -5.66
C GLN A 120 29.70 0.36 -4.90
N GLN A 121 29.98 1.55 -5.45
CA GLN A 121 31.01 2.47 -5.00
C GLN A 121 30.51 3.91 -4.89
N ARG A 122 31.20 4.70 -4.06
CA ARG A 122 30.91 6.13 -3.87
C ARG A 122 31.20 6.91 -5.15
N GLY A 123 30.41 7.96 -5.39
CA GLY A 123 30.64 8.92 -6.48
C GLY A 123 30.14 8.47 -7.85
N LEU A 124 29.57 7.26 -7.95
CA LEU A 124 28.97 6.76 -9.18
C LEU A 124 27.67 7.46 -9.56
N PHE A 125 26.93 8.00 -8.58
CA PHE A 125 25.70 8.75 -8.82
C PHE A 125 25.88 9.91 -9.80
N GLU A 126 26.96 10.70 -9.65
CA GLU A 126 27.26 11.83 -10.55
C GLU A 126 27.64 11.37 -11.96
N LYS A 127 28.15 10.14 -12.08
CA LYS A 127 28.52 9.52 -13.35
C LYS A 127 27.38 8.72 -13.98
N THR A 128 26.19 8.75 -13.39
CA THR A 128 25.00 8.08 -13.90
C THR A 128 24.00 9.11 -14.36
N SER A 129 23.44 8.91 -15.56
CA SER A 129 22.23 9.60 -16.00
C SER A 129 21.05 8.65 -15.96
N PHE A 130 19.87 9.16 -15.61
CA PHE A 130 18.66 8.35 -15.62
C PHE A 130 17.49 9.14 -16.15
N ARG A 131 16.62 8.46 -16.90
CA ARG A 131 15.50 9.05 -17.64
C ARG A 131 14.27 8.19 -17.45
N LEU A 132 13.14 8.81 -17.10
CA LEU A 132 11.85 8.16 -17.02
C LEU A 132 11.20 8.23 -18.40
N HIS A 133 10.54 7.15 -18.81
CA HIS A 133 9.93 7.07 -20.12
C HIS A 133 8.45 6.74 -20.01
N ARG A 134 7.64 7.48 -20.75
CA ARG A 134 6.21 7.25 -20.94
C ARG A 134 5.95 6.97 -22.41
N ILE A 135 4.96 6.13 -22.70
CA ILE A 135 4.43 5.96 -24.06
C ILE A 135 3.11 6.73 -24.16
N GLU A 136 2.98 7.57 -25.18
CA GLU A 136 1.75 8.32 -25.50
C GLU A 136 1.57 8.36 -27.02
N GLY A 137 0.47 7.79 -27.52
CA GLY A 137 0.23 7.69 -28.96
C GLY A 137 1.33 6.94 -29.73
N GLY A 138 1.91 5.90 -29.14
CA GLY A 138 3.03 5.14 -29.71
C GLY A 138 4.39 5.87 -29.66
N LYS A 139 4.44 7.12 -29.17
CA LYS A 139 5.68 7.88 -29.04
C LYS A 139 6.24 7.79 -27.63
N LYS A 140 7.56 7.62 -27.53
CA LYS A 140 8.32 7.61 -26.27
C LYS A 140 8.59 9.05 -25.82
N ILE A 141 7.97 9.46 -24.72
CA ILE A 141 8.18 10.75 -24.06
C ILE A 141 9.15 10.57 -22.90
N THR A 142 10.15 11.45 -22.80
CA THR A 142 11.15 11.41 -21.73
C THR A 142 10.80 12.43 -20.64
N MET A 143 10.91 12.00 -19.39
CA MET A 143 10.72 12.77 -18.17
C MET A 143 11.99 12.69 -17.32
N GLN A 144 12.21 13.69 -16.46
CA GLN A 144 13.36 13.78 -15.57
C GLN A 144 12.89 13.87 -14.11
N CYS A 145 13.64 13.26 -13.19
CA CYS A 145 13.46 13.48 -11.76
C CYS A 145 14.27 14.70 -11.28
N SER A 146 13.93 15.22 -10.10
CA SER A 146 14.65 16.34 -9.52
C SER A 146 15.95 15.88 -8.86
N ARG A 147 17.10 16.17 -9.50
CA ARG A 147 18.42 15.95 -8.87
C ARG A 147 18.70 16.89 -7.70
N ARG A 148 18.07 18.06 -7.68
CA ARG A 148 18.30 19.09 -6.65
C ARG A 148 17.76 18.68 -5.28
N LEU A 149 16.82 17.74 -5.26
CA LEU A 149 16.17 17.24 -4.06
C LEU A 149 16.62 15.81 -3.74
N THR A 150 17.67 15.32 -4.39
CA THR A 150 18.25 14.01 -4.10
C THR A 150 18.89 14.03 -2.71
N LEU A 151 18.57 13.03 -1.91
CA LEU A 151 19.12 12.82 -0.57
C LEU A 151 20.07 11.63 -0.60
N GLN A 152 21.30 11.82 -0.11
CA GLN A 152 22.20 10.71 0.20
C GLN A 152 21.77 10.10 1.54
N VAL A 153 21.41 8.82 1.54
CA VAL A 153 20.81 8.15 2.70
C VAL A 153 21.86 7.50 3.60
N ASP A 154 22.97 7.05 3.02
CA ASP A 154 24.04 6.37 3.75
C ASP A 154 25.27 7.26 3.93
N THR A 155 26.08 6.93 4.94
CA THR A 155 27.35 7.63 5.19
C THR A 155 28.44 7.27 4.19
N ALA A 156 28.35 6.10 3.55
CA ALA A 156 29.32 5.66 2.53
C ALA A 156 29.11 6.34 1.17
N GLY A 157 27.96 6.99 0.94
CA GLY A 157 27.64 7.69 -0.30
C GLY A 157 27.36 6.77 -1.47
N LYS A 158 26.70 5.65 -1.18
CA LYS A 158 26.28 4.63 -2.16
C LYS A 158 24.77 4.64 -2.41
N ILE A 159 23.97 5.13 -1.48
CA ILE A 159 22.51 5.04 -1.49
C ILE A 159 21.90 6.43 -1.63
N PHE A 160 21.05 6.60 -2.65
CA PHE A 160 20.43 7.88 -2.98
C PHE A 160 18.91 7.73 -3.12
N ASP A 161 18.18 8.57 -2.39
CA ASP A 161 16.74 8.75 -2.55
C ASP A 161 16.47 9.95 -3.47
N ILE A 162 15.73 9.70 -4.54
CA ILE A 162 15.52 10.65 -5.63
C ILE A 162 14.02 10.90 -5.79
N PRO A 163 13.54 12.13 -5.54
CA PRO A 163 12.17 12.48 -5.81
C PRO A 163 11.96 12.74 -7.31
N CYS A 164 11.03 12.01 -7.90
CA CYS A 164 10.66 12.10 -9.30
C CYS A 164 9.37 12.88 -9.54
N PHE A 165 8.41 12.82 -8.62
CA PHE A 165 7.09 13.48 -8.71
C PHE A 165 6.43 13.42 -10.10
N SER A 166 6.59 12.29 -10.81
CA SER A 166 5.94 12.15 -12.11
C SER A 166 4.42 12.18 -11.92
N ARG A 167 3.70 12.92 -12.77
CA ARG A 167 2.23 12.99 -12.72
C ARG A 167 1.54 11.99 -13.66
N LYS A 168 2.34 11.20 -14.37
CA LYS A 168 1.90 10.33 -15.47
C LYS A 168 2.54 8.97 -15.32
N VAL A 169 1.91 7.96 -15.92
CA VAL A 169 2.38 6.57 -15.89
C VAL A 169 3.78 6.46 -16.49
N VAL A 170 4.70 5.88 -15.72
CA VAL A 170 6.06 5.57 -16.14
C VAL A 170 6.07 4.14 -16.67
N HIS A 171 6.48 3.97 -17.92
CA HIS A 171 6.54 2.66 -18.59
C HIS A 171 7.91 2.01 -18.43
N SER A 172 8.98 2.80 -18.45
CA SER A 172 10.35 2.32 -18.22
C SER A 172 11.23 3.41 -17.67
N ILE A 173 12.34 3.01 -17.07
CA ILE A 173 13.39 3.89 -16.56
C ILE A 173 14.70 3.41 -17.19
N THR A 174 15.45 4.34 -17.77
CA THR A 174 16.73 4.04 -18.41
C THR A 174 17.86 4.67 -17.62
N PHE A 175 18.82 3.86 -17.19
CA PHE A 175 20.08 4.27 -16.57
C PHE A 175 21.21 4.17 -17.58
N ASP A 176 22.08 5.17 -17.60
CA ASP A 176 23.21 5.29 -18.52
C ASP A 176 24.43 5.84 -17.78
N GLY A 177 25.62 5.69 -18.36
CA GLY A 177 26.90 6.11 -17.77
C GLY A 177 27.61 5.06 -16.93
N GLU A 178 28.72 5.45 -16.30
CA GLU A 178 29.63 4.53 -15.58
C GLU A 178 28.94 3.86 -14.39
N GLY A 179 28.14 4.60 -13.62
CA GLY A 179 27.47 4.03 -12.46
C GLY A 179 26.33 3.06 -12.82
N ALA A 180 25.79 3.08 -14.05
CA ALA A 180 24.83 2.07 -14.50
C ALA A 180 25.46 0.66 -14.61
N ARG A 181 26.78 0.58 -14.84
CA ARG A 181 27.55 -0.69 -14.84
C ARG A 181 27.77 -1.26 -13.45
N GLN A 182 27.58 -0.45 -12.41
CA GLN A 182 27.87 -0.77 -11.01
C GLN A 182 26.64 -0.48 -10.14
N LEU A 183 25.46 -0.58 -10.76
CA LEU A 183 24.18 -0.49 -10.08
C LEU A 183 23.96 -1.77 -9.28
N CYS A 184 23.42 -1.68 -8.07
CA CYS A 184 23.16 -2.84 -7.21
C CYS A 184 21.67 -3.02 -6.93
N GLU A 185 20.98 -1.94 -6.58
CA GLU A 185 19.56 -2.00 -6.25
C GLU A 185 18.84 -0.78 -6.82
N VAL A 186 17.59 -1.00 -7.27
CA VAL A 186 16.65 0.08 -7.57
C VAL A 186 15.31 -0.24 -6.93
N LEU A 187 14.84 0.64 -6.05
CA LEU A 187 13.50 0.55 -5.48
C LEU A 187 12.65 1.73 -5.96
N LEU A 188 11.43 1.45 -6.39
CA LEU A 188 10.50 2.41 -6.98
C LEU A 188 9.27 2.58 -6.09
N SER A 189 8.89 3.82 -5.80
CA SER A 189 7.66 4.12 -5.07
C SER A 189 6.68 4.91 -5.92
N PRO A 190 5.40 4.51 -5.95
CA PRO A 190 4.36 5.27 -6.64
C PRO A 190 3.79 6.43 -5.82
N GLY A 191 4.17 6.61 -4.55
CA GLY A 191 3.66 7.67 -3.69
C GLY A 191 3.46 7.28 -2.23
N ARG A 192 3.22 8.30 -1.39
CA ARG A 192 2.47 8.14 -0.15
C ARG A 192 1.00 7.93 -0.57
N ASP A 193 0.25 7.09 0.14
CA ASP A 193 -1.18 6.81 -0.11
C ASP A 193 -1.55 5.75 -1.16
N ILE A 194 -0.80 4.65 -1.26
CA ILE A 194 -1.39 3.45 -1.90
C ILE A 194 -2.32 2.69 -0.95
N MET A 195 -2.29 2.95 0.38
CA MET A 195 -3.09 2.17 1.34
C MET A 195 -3.31 2.81 2.73
N MET A 196 -3.59 4.12 2.85
CA MET A 196 -3.99 4.72 4.15
C MET A 196 -5.19 5.68 4.05
N SER A 197 -6.27 5.20 3.44
CA SER A 197 -7.61 5.50 3.95
C SER A 197 -8.21 4.23 4.55
N PHE A 198 -7.54 3.63 5.52
CA PHE A 198 -8.30 2.85 6.50
C PHE A 198 -9.19 3.87 7.21
N ALA A 199 -10.43 3.91 6.74
CA ALA A 199 -11.48 4.75 7.26
C ALA A 199 -11.47 4.64 8.78
N ARG A 200 -11.43 5.80 9.42
CA ARG A 200 -11.62 5.97 10.86
C ARG A 200 -12.87 5.21 11.28
N VAL A 201 -12.72 4.02 11.86
CA VAL A 201 -13.62 3.60 12.93
C VAL A 201 -13.14 4.35 14.16
N ALA A 202 -13.46 5.64 14.20
CA ALA A 202 -13.39 6.40 15.43
C ALA A 202 -14.52 5.86 16.30
N ASN A 203 -14.17 5.08 17.32
CA ASN A 203 -15.07 4.84 18.43
C ASN A 203 -15.45 6.21 19.02
N SER A 204 -16.73 6.53 18.95
CA SER A 204 -17.36 7.67 19.61
C SER A 204 -17.14 7.55 21.12
N PRO A 205 -16.73 8.62 21.84
CA PRO A 205 -16.67 8.61 23.29
C PRO A 205 -18.05 8.97 23.85
N THR A 206 -18.79 7.96 24.32
CA THR A 206 -19.89 8.16 25.29
C THR A 206 -19.70 7.20 26.45
N THR A 207 -19.08 7.72 27.51
CA THR A 207 -19.45 7.59 28.94
C THR A 207 -20.00 6.25 29.48
N ASP A 208 -19.23 5.74 30.45
CA ASP A 208 -19.60 5.19 31.77
C ASP A 208 -19.57 3.67 32.03
N MET A 209 -18.65 3.34 32.96
CA MET A 209 -18.78 2.47 34.15
C MET A 209 -18.89 0.92 34.03
N TRP A 210 -17.84 0.28 34.57
CA TRP A 210 -17.73 -1.03 35.25
C TRP A 210 -18.24 -2.29 34.51
N ASP A 211 -17.35 -3.16 34.02
CA ASP A 211 -16.88 -4.34 34.76
C ASP A 211 -15.99 -5.28 33.89
N GLU A 212 -15.15 -5.99 34.61
CA GLU A 212 -14.41 -7.24 34.34
C GLU A 212 -14.81 -8.10 33.12
N TYR A 213 -13.79 -8.69 32.47
CA TYR A 213 -13.78 -9.66 31.34
C TYR A 213 -13.95 -9.12 29.91
N GLY A 214 -12.96 -9.43 29.05
CA GLY A 214 -13.20 -9.63 27.62
C GLY A 214 -12.16 -9.03 26.68
N CYS A 215 -11.42 -9.91 26.01
CA CYS A 215 -10.42 -9.61 24.98
C CYS A 215 -10.94 -8.66 23.88
N THR A 216 -10.14 -7.67 23.49
CA THR A 216 -10.35 -6.89 22.27
C THR A 216 -10.07 -7.74 21.03
N THR A 217 -11.12 -8.10 20.30
CA THR A 217 -11.05 -8.83 19.02
C THR A 217 -10.61 -7.89 17.90
N ALA A 218 -9.46 -8.15 17.29
CA ALA A 218 -9.04 -7.47 16.07
C ALA A 218 -9.92 -7.94 14.90
N GLN A 219 -10.77 -7.05 14.39
CA GLN A 219 -11.56 -7.28 13.18
C GLN A 219 -10.62 -7.25 11.95
N ARG A 220 -10.61 -8.33 11.16
CA ARG A 220 -9.92 -8.33 9.86
C ARG A 220 -10.95 -8.17 8.75
N TYR A 221 -10.90 -7.04 8.07
CA TYR A 221 -11.66 -6.81 6.84
C TYR A 221 -10.77 -7.12 5.64
N PHE A 222 -11.26 -7.94 4.72
CA PHE A 222 -10.62 -8.14 3.42
C PHE A 222 -11.41 -7.34 2.39
N THR A 223 -10.73 -6.47 1.65
CA THR A 223 -11.37 -5.65 0.61
C THR A 223 -10.83 -6.09 -0.73
N TRP A 224 -11.74 -6.43 -1.64
CA TRP A 224 -11.42 -6.80 -3.02
C TRP A 224 -12.03 -5.75 -3.95
N GLN A 225 -11.29 -5.35 -4.99
CA GLN A 225 -11.82 -4.43 -6.00
C GLN A 225 -11.88 -5.15 -7.35
N ILE A 226 -13.10 -5.42 -7.82
CA ILE A 226 -13.34 -6.00 -9.14
C ILE A 226 -14.09 -4.96 -9.98
N SER A 227 -13.47 -4.50 -11.06
CA SER A 227 -14.10 -3.58 -12.01
C SER A 227 -14.56 -4.35 -13.25
N LEU A 228 -15.88 -4.47 -13.43
CA LEU A 228 -16.48 -5.15 -14.58
C LEU A 228 -16.93 -4.14 -15.64
N GLU A 229 -16.54 -4.36 -16.89
CA GLU A 229 -16.88 -3.49 -18.02
C GLU A 229 -18.27 -3.81 -18.61
N ALA A 230 -18.81 -5.03 -18.43
CA ALA A 230 -20.13 -5.48 -18.92
C ALA A 230 -20.91 -6.28 -17.83
N PRO A 231 -22.22 -6.56 -18.00
CA PRO A 231 -22.96 -7.40 -17.07
C PRO A 231 -22.45 -8.84 -17.10
N CYS A 232 -21.84 -9.28 -16.00
CA CYS A 232 -21.30 -10.62 -15.80
C CYS A 232 -21.98 -11.29 -14.60
N GLU A 233 -22.33 -12.57 -14.73
CA GLU A 233 -22.78 -13.39 -13.61
C GLU A 233 -21.57 -14.15 -13.07
N ILE A 234 -21.06 -13.71 -11.92
CA ILE A 234 -19.91 -14.34 -11.25
C ILE A 234 -20.46 -15.29 -10.19
N ASN A 235 -20.19 -16.59 -10.34
CA ASN A 235 -20.44 -17.56 -9.28
C ASN A 235 -19.14 -17.73 -8.48
N MET A 236 -19.11 -17.18 -7.27
CA MET A 236 -17.99 -17.35 -6.35
C MET A 236 -18.32 -18.45 -5.35
N ILE A 237 -17.43 -19.41 -5.13
CA ILE A 237 -17.59 -20.42 -4.08
C ILE A 237 -16.49 -20.23 -3.05
N MET A 238 -16.91 -19.89 -1.83
CA MET A 238 -15.99 -19.86 -0.70
C MET A 238 -16.02 -21.23 -0.02
N PHE A 239 -14.90 -21.95 -0.05
CA PHE A 239 -14.77 -23.19 0.68
C PHE A 239 -14.45 -22.92 2.15
N HIS A 240 -15.14 -23.63 3.03
CA HIS A 240 -14.83 -23.65 4.45
C HIS A 240 -14.20 -24.99 4.82
N THR A 241 -13.25 -25.00 5.77
CA THR A 241 -12.92 -26.25 6.46
C THR A 241 -14.11 -26.66 7.34
N PRO A 242 -14.39 -27.96 7.53
CA PRO A 242 -15.53 -28.41 8.31
C PRO A 242 -15.45 -27.84 9.74
N ILE A 243 -16.46 -27.05 10.13
CA ILE A 243 -16.67 -26.63 11.52
C ILE A 243 -17.81 -27.48 12.07
N VAL A 244 -17.58 -28.11 13.22
CA VAL A 244 -18.61 -28.85 13.95
C VAL A 244 -19.42 -27.86 14.79
N GLY A 245 -20.68 -27.61 14.41
CA GLY A 245 -21.67 -26.91 15.23
C GLY A 245 -22.50 -25.84 14.51
N PRO A 246 -23.72 -25.53 14.97
CA PRO A 246 -24.59 -24.54 14.34
C PRO A 246 -24.05 -23.12 14.59
N LYS A 247 -23.76 -22.38 13.52
CA LYS A 247 -23.37 -20.97 13.58
C LYS A 247 -24.21 -20.12 12.62
N HIS A 248 -24.55 -18.91 13.06
CA HIS A 248 -25.21 -17.90 12.24
C HIS A 248 -24.18 -17.00 11.56
N PHE A 249 -24.30 -16.86 10.24
CA PHE A 249 -23.46 -15.98 9.43
C PHE A 249 -24.29 -14.81 8.90
N GLU A 250 -23.73 -13.61 8.95
CA GLU A 250 -24.36 -12.41 8.39
C GLU A 250 -23.42 -11.81 7.35
N VAL A 251 -23.88 -11.71 6.10
CA VAL A 251 -23.17 -11.09 4.99
C VAL A 251 -23.83 -9.76 4.72
N THR A 252 -23.16 -8.66 5.02
CA THR A 252 -23.66 -7.32 4.74
C THR A 252 -22.98 -6.79 3.49
N VAL A 253 -23.74 -6.57 2.41
CA VAL A 253 -23.23 -5.92 1.19
C VAL A 253 -23.93 -4.58 1.04
N ALA A 254 -23.15 -3.51 0.98
CA ALA A 254 -23.66 -2.15 0.81
C ALA A 254 -23.87 -1.84 -0.68
N ASP A 255 -25.07 -1.32 -0.97
CA ASP A 255 -25.53 -0.68 -2.21
C ASP A 255 -26.04 -1.58 -3.38
N PHE A 256 -27.28 -1.25 -3.80
CA PHE A 256 -28.13 -1.69 -4.93
C PHE A 256 -28.22 -3.19 -5.34
N GLY A 257 -29.45 -3.72 -5.26
CA GLY A 257 -30.04 -4.65 -6.25
C GLY A 257 -29.33 -5.99 -6.50
N TYR A 258 -29.10 -6.81 -5.47
CA TYR A 258 -28.54 -8.15 -5.62
C TYR A 258 -29.43 -9.23 -4.99
N ARG A 259 -29.18 -10.48 -5.39
CA ARG A 259 -29.73 -11.67 -4.71
C ARG A 259 -28.57 -12.51 -4.22
N ALA A 260 -28.37 -12.53 -2.90
CA ALA A 260 -27.50 -13.50 -2.25
C ALA A 260 -28.31 -14.77 -1.98
N VAL A 261 -27.81 -15.92 -2.42
CA VAL A 261 -28.36 -17.23 -2.10
C VAL A 261 -27.27 -18.00 -1.38
N HIS A 262 -27.56 -18.55 -0.22
CA HIS A 262 -26.67 -19.49 0.43
C HIS A 262 -27.26 -20.90 0.33
N SER A 263 -26.40 -21.90 0.18
CA SER A 263 -26.76 -23.31 0.29
C SER A 263 -25.79 -23.99 1.23
N HIS A 264 -26.32 -24.78 2.16
CA HIS A 264 -25.52 -25.60 3.06
C HIS A 264 -25.56 -27.04 2.57
N ASP A 265 -24.39 -27.64 2.35
CA ASP A 265 -24.27 -29.08 2.11
C ASP A 265 -23.97 -29.78 3.43
N GLU A 266 -25.00 -30.42 4.00
CA GLU A 266 -24.90 -31.13 5.27
C GLU A 266 -23.91 -32.31 5.23
N ALA A 267 -23.65 -32.89 4.06
CA ALA A 267 -22.75 -34.04 3.93
C ALA A 267 -21.27 -33.63 4.05
N THR A 268 -20.93 -32.42 3.56
CA THR A 268 -19.55 -31.92 3.55
C THR A 268 -19.28 -30.82 4.57
N GLY A 269 -20.33 -30.25 5.18
CA GLY A 269 -20.24 -29.10 6.05
C GLY A 269 -19.92 -27.79 5.29
N ASN A 270 -19.93 -27.83 3.96
CA ASN A 270 -19.61 -26.67 3.13
C ASN A 270 -20.78 -25.68 3.10
N VAL A 271 -20.44 -24.40 3.15
CA VAL A 271 -21.41 -23.30 2.97
C VAL A 271 -21.04 -22.58 1.68
N THR A 272 -21.91 -22.70 0.67
CA THR A 272 -21.73 -22.00 -0.59
C THR A 272 -22.51 -20.69 -0.56
N PHE A 273 -21.85 -19.59 -0.89
CA PHE A 273 -22.47 -18.28 -1.05
C PHE A 273 -22.50 -17.88 -2.52
N THR A 274 -23.66 -17.95 -3.16
CA THR A 274 -23.84 -17.47 -4.53
C THR A 274 -24.28 -16.02 -4.49
N ILE A 275 -23.46 -15.12 -5.03
CA ILE A 275 -23.76 -13.69 -5.10
C ILE A 275 -24.02 -13.32 -6.55
N VAL A 276 -25.29 -13.14 -6.90
CA VAL A 276 -25.67 -12.71 -8.24
C VAL A 276 -25.64 -11.19 -8.30
N LEU A 277 -24.60 -10.65 -8.93
CA LEU A 277 -24.48 -9.21 -9.21
C LEU A 277 -25.22 -8.89 -10.50
N LYS A 278 -26.36 -8.19 -10.41
CA LYS A 278 -27.11 -7.76 -11.58
C LYS A 278 -26.86 -6.27 -11.83
N ARG A 279 -26.29 -5.95 -12.99
CA ARG A 279 -26.00 -4.57 -13.37
C ARG A 279 -27.23 -3.94 -14.02
N ASP A 280 -27.94 -3.09 -13.28
CA ASP A 280 -29.09 -2.36 -13.81
C ASP A 280 -28.70 -1.14 -14.69
N ASN A 281 -27.42 -0.71 -14.65
CA ASN A 281 -26.93 0.40 -15.48
C ASN A 281 -25.48 0.20 -15.99
N PRO A 282 -25.24 0.16 -17.31
CA PRO A 282 -23.93 -0.11 -17.92
C PRO A 282 -22.89 1.01 -17.78
N LYS A 283 -23.21 2.15 -17.14
CA LYS A 283 -22.26 3.27 -16.95
C LYS A 283 -21.73 3.43 -15.53
N ARG A 284 -22.21 2.65 -14.55
CA ARG A 284 -21.74 2.73 -13.16
C ARG A 284 -20.73 1.63 -12.85
N GLN A 285 -19.64 1.98 -12.17
CA GLN A 285 -18.75 1.01 -11.54
C GLN A 285 -19.48 0.44 -10.30
N MET A 286 -19.34 -0.87 -10.09
CA MET A 286 -19.89 -1.54 -8.90
C MET A 286 -18.76 -1.79 -7.92
N PHE A 287 -19.06 -1.66 -6.64
CA PHE A 287 -18.16 -1.96 -5.54
C PHE A 287 -18.86 -3.01 -4.68
N ALA A 288 -18.17 -4.09 -4.35
CA ALA A 288 -18.66 -5.08 -3.41
C ALA A 288 -17.63 -5.20 -2.28
N GLN A 289 -18.10 -5.08 -1.05
CA GLN A 289 -17.29 -5.33 0.14
C GLN A 289 -17.81 -6.58 0.82
N PHE A 290 -16.91 -7.48 1.21
CA PHE A 290 -17.24 -8.72 1.89
C PHE A 290 -16.64 -8.70 3.29
N GLY A 291 -17.45 -9.01 4.29
CA GLY A 291 -17.02 -9.21 5.67
C GLY A 291 -17.64 -10.49 6.21
N VAL A 292 -16.87 -11.24 7.00
CA VAL A 292 -17.38 -12.38 7.78
C VAL A 292 -17.37 -11.99 9.24
N LEU A 293 -18.55 -11.97 9.85
CA LEU A 293 -18.72 -11.71 11.28
C LEU A 293 -18.94 -13.04 12.00
N ASN A 294 -18.14 -13.29 13.05
CA ASN A 294 -18.44 -14.34 14.02
C ASN A 294 -18.82 -13.66 15.33
N LYS A 295 -20.08 -13.83 15.76
CA LYS A 295 -20.58 -13.25 17.00
C LYS A 295 -20.10 -13.99 18.26
N HIS A 296 -19.44 -15.15 18.14
CA HIS A 296 -19.24 -16.06 19.28
C HIS A 296 -17.83 -16.62 19.53
N ASP A 297 -16.80 -16.38 18.70
CA ASP A 297 -15.43 -16.81 19.03
C ASP A 297 -14.36 -15.73 18.75
N ALA A 298 -13.38 -15.64 19.66
CA ALA A 298 -12.25 -14.71 19.59
C ALA A 298 -11.03 -15.22 18.78
N GLN A 299 -11.18 -16.30 18.01
CA GLN A 299 -10.06 -16.82 17.19
C GLN A 299 -10.09 -16.27 15.75
N PRO A 300 -8.93 -15.92 15.17
CA PRO A 300 -8.84 -15.51 13.77
C PRO A 300 -9.17 -16.68 12.84
N PHE A 301 -10.10 -16.47 11.91
CA PHE A 301 -10.37 -17.43 10.84
C PHE A 301 -9.13 -17.59 9.94
N ARG A 302 -8.85 -18.83 9.54
CA ARG A 302 -7.98 -19.14 8.41
C ARG A 302 -8.88 -19.54 7.24
N PHE A 303 -8.87 -18.77 6.17
CA PHE A 303 -9.46 -19.21 4.91
C PHE A 303 -8.50 -20.21 4.28
N CYS A 304 -9.00 -21.39 3.92
CA CYS A 304 -8.13 -22.44 3.41
C CYS A 304 -8.09 -22.50 1.89
N ASN A 305 -9.17 -22.14 1.17
CA ASN A 305 -9.21 -22.06 -0.30
C ASN A 305 -10.38 -21.16 -0.76
N LEU A 306 -10.16 -20.36 -1.81
CA LEU A 306 -11.21 -19.66 -2.57
C LEU A 306 -11.23 -20.28 -3.96
N GLU A 307 -12.39 -20.74 -4.44
CA GLU A 307 -12.53 -21.30 -5.78
C GLU A 307 -13.65 -20.59 -6.53
N ILE A 308 -13.40 -20.25 -7.79
CA ILE A 308 -14.42 -19.64 -8.65
C ILE A 308 -14.80 -20.70 -9.67
N LEU A 309 -15.97 -21.31 -9.50
CA LEU A 309 -16.45 -22.40 -10.37
C LEU A 309 -16.92 -21.93 -11.76
N GLY A 310 -16.82 -20.63 -12.04
CA GLY A 310 -17.00 -20.09 -13.39
C GLY A 310 -17.78 -18.79 -13.45
N ALA A 311 -17.53 -18.04 -14.52
CA ALA A 311 -18.33 -16.88 -14.91
C ALA A 311 -19.29 -17.29 -16.02
N LYS A 312 -20.60 -17.16 -15.81
CA LYS A 312 -21.59 -17.35 -16.89
C LYS A 312 -21.89 -15.99 -17.51
N LYS A 313 -21.94 -15.93 -18.86
CA LYS A 313 -22.28 -14.73 -19.65
C LYS A 313 -21.28 -13.56 -19.61
N CYS A 314 -20.00 -13.80 -19.35
CA CYS A 314 -18.97 -12.81 -19.69
C CYS A 314 -18.57 -12.95 -21.16
N ASP A 315 -18.23 -11.85 -21.83
CA ASP A 315 -17.50 -11.95 -23.09
C ASP A 315 -16.13 -12.61 -22.85
N GLU A 316 -15.56 -13.28 -23.86
CA GLU A 316 -14.28 -14.00 -23.74
C GLU A 316 -13.14 -13.10 -23.25
N VAL A 317 -13.16 -11.82 -23.61
CA VAL A 317 -12.13 -10.83 -23.25
C VAL A 317 -12.16 -10.51 -21.75
N GLN A 318 -13.33 -10.52 -21.12
CA GLN A 318 -13.50 -10.32 -19.69
C GLN A 318 -13.19 -11.57 -18.89
N HIS A 319 -13.51 -12.74 -19.44
CA HIS A 319 -13.10 -14.01 -18.84
C HIS A 319 -11.58 -14.04 -18.66
N ASP A 320 -10.82 -13.77 -19.73
CA ASP A 320 -9.35 -13.79 -19.69
C ASP A 320 -8.77 -12.74 -18.73
N LYS A 321 -9.35 -11.53 -18.67
CA LYS A 321 -8.93 -10.48 -17.70
C LYS A 321 -9.19 -10.90 -16.25
N ILE A 322 -10.32 -11.57 -15.98
CA ILE A 322 -10.65 -12.07 -14.65
C ILE A 322 -9.68 -13.19 -14.28
N MET A 323 -9.41 -14.13 -15.20
CA MET A 323 -8.47 -15.22 -14.97
C MET A 323 -7.03 -14.70 -14.74
N ASP A 324 -6.58 -13.69 -15.49
CA ASP A 324 -5.27 -13.04 -15.32
C ASP A 324 -5.11 -12.31 -13.97
N ILE A 325 -6.20 -11.75 -13.42
CA ILE A 325 -6.19 -11.16 -12.07
C ILE A 325 -6.11 -12.26 -11.00
N LEU A 326 -6.81 -13.37 -11.21
CA LEU A 326 -6.87 -14.49 -10.25
C LEU A 326 -5.55 -15.26 -10.20
N GLU A 327 -4.91 -15.51 -11.33
CA GLU A 327 -3.60 -16.18 -11.41
C GLU A 327 -2.48 -15.36 -10.73
N LYS A 328 -2.64 -14.04 -10.65
CA LYS A 328 -1.66 -13.13 -10.04
C LYS A 328 -1.88 -12.87 -8.55
N THR A 329 -2.95 -13.41 -7.96
CA THR A 329 -3.23 -13.22 -6.55
C THR A 329 -2.68 -14.41 -5.76
N ASP A 330 -1.42 -14.31 -5.32
CA ASP A 330 -0.82 -15.25 -4.38
C ASP A 330 -1.37 -15.00 -2.96
N ILE A 331 -2.03 -16.00 -2.39
CA ILE A 331 -2.49 -15.98 -1.00
C ILE A 331 -1.60 -16.96 -0.22
N ASP A 332 -0.56 -16.42 0.43
CA ASP A 332 0.26 -17.12 1.41
C ASP A 332 0.67 -18.55 1.02
N GLY A 333 1.19 -18.74 -0.20
CA GLY A 333 1.89 -19.97 -0.57
C GLY A 333 1.03 -21.24 -0.64
N LYS A 334 -0.26 -21.11 -1.00
CA LYS A 334 -1.11 -22.26 -1.34
C LYS A 334 -1.55 -22.22 -2.80
N ASP A 335 -1.46 -23.38 -3.45
CA ASP A 335 -1.88 -23.58 -4.84
C ASP A 335 -3.36 -23.22 -5.02
N LEU A 336 -3.62 -22.15 -5.77
CA LEU A 336 -4.94 -21.87 -6.33
C LEU A 336 -5.19 -22.90 -7.44
N ARG A 337 -6.08 -23.87 -7.23
CA ARG A 337 -6.52 -24.77 -8.30
C ARG A 337 -7.73 -24.18 -9.03
N ILE A 338 -7.59 -24.05 -10.33
CA ILE A 338 -8.65 -23.65 -11.26
C ILE A 338 -9.09 -24.93 -11.98
N MET A 339 -10.38 -25.28 -11.93
CA MET A 339 -10.98 -26.36 -12.72
C MET A 339 -11.94 -25.82 -13.77
#